data_AF-A0A9P6M7F7-F1
#
_entry.id   AF-A0A9P6M7F7-F1
#
_cell.length_a   1.000
_cell.length_b   1.000
_cell.length_c   1.000
_cell.angle_alpha   90.00
_cell.angle_beta   90.00
_cell.angle_gamma   90.00
#
_symmetry.space_group_name_H-M   'P 1'
#
loop_
_entity.id
_entity.type
_entity.pdbx_description
1 polymer ?
#
loop_
_entity_poly.entity_id
_entity_poly.type
_entity_poly.pdbx_seq_one_letter_code
_entity_poly.pdbx_strand_id
1 'polypeptide(L)'
;MSTAAENTTTPQLPAIQSLQDKSGKAVDYHEELKTVQERLLEKSTKALIAAREASNAKKAQLESLDESDSNRSKVQSELDELLKVTGEKEYQWSATKEVFHREYAPVGEDYSAPVTEIKAKAEQDIKLLQEQIASLRKQLEDASIKRKRMTIDAKDQRLAEELGQLEVTDDDHKVEPAESS
;
A
#
# COMPACT_ATOMS: atom_id res chain seq x y z
N MET A 1 -88.41 -1.68 -41.78
CA MET A 1 -86.96 -1.91 -41.83
C MET A 1 -86.27 -0.70 -41.22
N SER A 2 -85.37 -0.93 -40.25
CA SER A 2 -84.33 -0.02 -39.72
C SER A 2 -84.78 1.28 -39.03
N THR A 3 -84.30 1.69 -37.86
CA THR A 3 -82.96 1.58 -37.26
C THR A 3 -83.05 1.64 -35.72
N ALA A 4 -82.29 0.78 -35.03
CA ALA A 4 -81.91 0.95 -33.64
C ALA A 4 -80.52 1.59 -33.62
N ALA A 5 -80.36 2.75 -32.99
CA ALA A 5 -79.06 3.38 -32.78
C ALA A 5 -78.59 3.04 -31.36
N GLU A 6 -77.71 2.03 -31.26
CA GLU A 6 -76.96 1.74 -30.05
C GLU A 6 -75.92 2.83 -29.82
N ASN A 7 -76.06 3.54 -28.70
CA ASN A 7 -75.14 4.59 -28.26
C ASN A 7 -74.04 3.93 -27.41
N THR A 8 -72.93 3.54 -28.05
CA THR A 8 -71.75 3.02 -27.36
C THR A 8 -70.88 4.16 -26.85
N THR A 9 -71.03 4.48 -25.55
CA THR A 9 -70.09 5.37 -24.84
C THR A 9 -68.85 4.57 -24.44
N THR A 10 -67.75 4.79 -25.15
CA THR A 10 -66.42 4.30 -24.79
C THR A 10 -65.93 5.00 -23.51
N PRO A 11 -65.51 4.27 -22.45
CA PRO A 11 -64.91 4.91 -21.28
C PRO A 11 -63.54 5.48 -21.64
N GLN A 12 -63.38 6.79 -21.46
CA GLN A 12 -62.12 7.52 -21.65
C GLN A 12 -61.18 7.17 -20.48
N LEU A 13 -60.09 6.46 -20.76
CA LEU A 13 -59.04 6.06 -19.81
C LEU A 13 -58.30 7.31 -19.25
N PRO A 14 -58.34 7.59 -17.92
CA PRO A 14 -57.45 8.56 -17.31
C PRO A 14 -56.24 7.81 -16.73
N ALA A 15 -55.21 7.52 -17.52
CA ALA A 15 -54.08 6.73 -17.00
C ALA A 15 -52.69 7.03 -17.56
N ILE A 16 -52.48 8.13 -18.30
CA ILE A 16 -51.14 8.43 -18.88
C ILE A 16 -50.43 9.58 -18.15
N GLN A 17 -51.13 10.63 -17.72
CA GLN A 17 -50.51 11.76 -17.00
C GLN A 17 -50.01 11.41 -15.59
N SER A 18 -50.70 10.51 -14.85
CA SER A 18 -50.26 10.12 -13.50
C SER A 18 -48.97 9.28 -13.49
N LEU A 19 -48.59 8.64 -14.60
CA LEU A 19 -47.36 7.82 -14.67
C LEU A 19 -46.14 8.67 -14.99
N GLN A 20 -46.28 9.73 -15.78
CA GLN A 20 -45.20 10.67 -16.07
C GLN A 20 -44.77 11.47 -14.82
N ASP A 21 -45.73 11.90 -13.98
CA ASP A 21 -45.42 12.62 -12.72
C ASP A 21 -44.75 11.73 -11.66
N LYS A 22 -45.05 10.43 -11.65
CA LYS A 22 -44.40 9.46 -10.76
C LYS A 22 -43.00 9.09 -11.24
N SER A 23 -42.81 9.01 -12.57
CA SER A 23 -41.53 8.75 -13.21
C SER A 23 -40.54 9.91 -13.00
N GLY A 24 -40.96 11.16 -13.23
CA GLY A 24 -40.11 12.34 -13.03
C GLY A 24 -39.63 12.49 -11.58
N LYS A 25 -40.53 12.32 -10.61
CA LYS A 25 -40.17 12.33 -9.19
C LYS A 25 -39.16 11.23 -8.83
N ALA A 26 -39.33 10.02 -9.36
CA ALA A 26 -38.43 8.90 -9.06
C ALA A 26 -37.01 9.11 -9.63
N VAL A 27 -36.89 9.76 -10.79
CA VAL A 27 -35.60 10.14 -11.38
C VAL A 27 -34.91 11.22 -10.54
N ASP A 28 -35.66 12.24 -10.09
CA ASP A 28 -35.12 13.29 -9.23
C ASP A 28 -34.61 12.73 -7.88
N TYR A 29 -35.35 11.81 -7.26
CA TYR A 29 -34.91 11.15 -6.02
C TYR A 29 -33.65 10.28 -6.21
N HIS A 30 -33.50 9.62 -7.36
CA HIS A 30 -32.33 8.77 -7.62
C HIS A 30 -31.05 9.60 -7.78
N GLU A 31 -31.14 10.74 -8.50
CA GLU A 31 -30.01 11.65 -8.68
C GLU A 31 -29.61 12.34 -7.38
N GLU A 32 -30.59 12.72 -6.54
CA GLU A 32 -30.34 13.24 -5.19
C GLU A 32 -29.64 12.21 -4.30
N LEU A 33 -30.08 10.96 -4.31
CA LEU A 33 -29.47 9.87 -3.54
C LEU A 33 -28.04 9.59 -4.01
N LYS A 34 -27.80 9.57 -5.33
CA LYS A 34 -26.46 9.44 -5.90
C LYS A 34 -25.54 10.57 -5.42
N THR A 35 -26.00 11.82 -5.49
CA THR A 35 -25.24 13.01 -5.04
C THR A 35 -24.92 12.97 -3.54
N VAL A 36 -25.82 12.43 -2.72
CA VAL A 36 -25.57 12.23 -1.29
C VAL A 36 -24.50 11.15 -1.07
N GLN A 37 -24.59 10.04 -1.82
CA GLN A 37 -23.64 8.94 -1.71
C GLN A 37 -22.24 9.32 -2.20
N GLU A 38 -22.12 10.13 -3.26
CA GLU A 38 -20.85 10.70 -3.73
C GLU A 38 -20.20 11.56 -2.64
N ARG A 39 -20.97 12.44 -1.98
CA ARG A 39 -20.47 13.25 -0.86
C ARG A 39 -20.01 12.40 0.31
N LEU A 40 -20.70 11.30 0.61
CA LEU A 40 -20.29 10.35 1.66
C LEU A 40 -18.98 9.64 1.29
N LEU A 41 -18.84 9.21 0.04
CA LEU A 41 -17.61 8.59 -0.47
C LEU A 41 -16.43 9.59 -0.43
N GLU A 42 -16.65 10.83 -0.84
CA GLU A 42 -15.65 11.90 -0.79
C GLU A 42 -15.21 12.17 0.65
N LYS A 43 -16.16 12.32 1.57
CA LYS A 43 -15.88 12.53 3.00
C LYS A 43 -15.10 11.36 3.60
N SER A 44 -15.48 10.12 3.28
CA SER A 44 -14.77 8.93 3.74
C SER A 44 -13.36 8.84 3.16
N THR A 45 -13.18 9.22 1.90
CA THR A 45 -11.88 9.23 1.22
C THR A 45 -10.95 10.26 1.87
N LYS A 46 -11.43 11.48 2.10
CA LYS A 46 -10.68 12.53 2.81
C LYS A 46 -10.25 12.10 4.21
N ALA A 47 -11.16 11.45 4.96
CA ALA A 47 -10.86 10.96 6.30
C ALA A 47 -9.78 9.85 6.30
N LEU A 48 -9.80 8.96 5.31
CA LEU A 48 -8.79 7.92 5.15
C LEU A 48 -7.42 8.52 4.79
N ILE A 49 -7.37 9.48 3.87
CA ILE A 49 -6.13 10.16 3.49
C ILE A 49 -5.51 10.83 4.71
N ALA A 50 -6.30 11.60 5.47
CA ALA A 50 -5.82 12.28 6.68
C ALA A 50 -5.28 11.30 7.75
N ALA A 51 -5.94 10.15 7.94
CA ALA A 51 -5.46 9.11 8.87
C ALA A 51 -4.13 8.49 8.42
N ARG A 52 -3.97 8.24 7.12
CA ARG A 52 -2.71 7.75 6.53
C ARG A 52 -1.59 8.78 6.62
N GLU A 53 -1.88 10.05 6.38
CA GLU A 53 -0.89 11.13 6.54
C GLU A 53 -0.43 11.25 7.99
N ALA A 54 -1.35 11.19 8.95
CA ALA A 54 -1.02 11.24 10.38
C ALA A 54 -0.16 10.05 10.81
N SER A 55 -0.49 8.82 10.39
CA SER A 55 0.31 7.62 10.72
C SER A 55 1.68 7.66 10.04
N ASN A 56 1.77 8.10 8.79
CA ASN A 56 3.05 8.27 8.09
C ASN A 56 3.94 9.33 8.78
N ALA A 57 3.36 10.44 9.23
CA ALA A 57 4.09 11.46 9.97
C ALA A 57 4.68 10.90 11.28
N LYS A 58 3.90 10.10 12.02
CA LYS A 58 4.39 9.44 13.25
C LYS A 58 5.43 8.36 12.98
N LYS A 59 5.30 7.62 11.87
CA LYS A 59 6.31 6.66 11.43
C LYS A 59 7.64 7.36 11.10
N ALA A 60 7.61 8.47 10.37
CA ALA A 60 8.80 9.27 10.09
C ALA A 60 9.40 9.87 11.38
N GLN A 61 8.56 10.28 12.34
CA GLN A 61 9.02 10.70 13.66
C GLN A 61 9.73 9.55 14.39
N LEU A 62 9.20 8.33 14.34
CA LEU A 62 9.83 7.16 14.97
C LEU A 62 11.15 6.75 14.30
N GLU A 63 11.25 6.90 12.98
CA GLU A 63 12.48 6.62 12.22
C GLU A 63 13.59 7.65 12.49
N SER A 64 13.25 8.87 12.93
CA SER A 64 14.22 9.91 13.28
C SER A 64 14.64 9.91 14.75
N LEU A 65 13.93 9.21 15.64
CA LEU A 65 14.28 9.07 17.05
C LEU A 65 15.27 7.92 17.26
N ASP A 66 16.36 8.19 17.98
CA ASP A 66 17.31 7.15 18.41
C ASP A 66 16.63 6.13 19.34
N GLU A 67 17.17 4.90 19.38
CA GLU A 67 16.61 3.80 20.18
C GLU A 67 16.59 4.08 21.69
N SER A 68 17.47 4.97 22.16
CA SER A 68 17.55 5.41 23.55
C SER A 68 16.66 6.61 23.89
N ASP A 69 15.92 7.16 22.91
CA ASP A 69 15.07 8.32 23.14
C ASP A 69 13.86 7.97 24.01
N SER A 70 13.74 8.65 25.15
CA SER A 70 12.63 8.52 26.09
C SER A 70 11.24 8.74 25.46
N ASN A 71 11.15 9.47 24.35
CA ASN A 71 9.90 9.74 23.63
C ASN A 71 9.55 8.65 22.61
N ARG A 72 10.48 7.75 22.25
CA ARG A 72 10.28 6.71 21.24
C ARG A 72 9.11 5.80 21.60
N SER A 73 9.02 5.38 22.87
CA SER A 73 7.90 4.55 23.35
C SER A 73 6.55 5.25 23.22
N LYS A 74 6.49 6.57 23.49
CA LYS A 74 5.26 7.35 23.34
C LYS A 74 4.86 7.50 21.87
N VAL A 75 5.81 7.83 21.00
CA VAL A 75 5.56 7.94 19.55
C VAL A 75 5.15 6.59 18.95
N GLN A 76 5.70 5.47 19.44
CA GLN A 76 5.27 4.14 19.05
C GLN A 76 3.81 3.87 19.42
N SER A 77 3.40 4.18 20.65
CA SER A 77 1.99 4.00 21.07
C SER A 77 1.03 4.87 20.25
N GLU A 78 1.40 6.12 19.96
CA GLU A 78 0.61 7.01 19.10
C GLU A 78 0.53 6.47 17.66
N LEU A 79 1.62 5.88 17.14
CA LEU A 79 1.63 5.23 15.83
C LEU A 79 0.70 4.01 15.80
N ASP A 80 0.75 3.14 16.82
CA ASP A 80 -0.10 1.95 16.90
C ASP A 80 -1.59 2.32 16.95
N GLU A 81 -1.95 3.37 17.69
CA GLU A 81 -3.32 3.90 17.73
C GLU A 81 -3.75 4.45 16.38
N LEU A 82 -2.90 5.23 15.70
CA LEU A 82 -3.19 5.75 14.38
C LEU A 82 -3.29 4.66 13.30
N LEU A 83 -2.52 3.58 13.40
CA LEU A 83 -2.64 2.43 12.51
C LEU A 83 -3.99 1.72 12.69
N LYS A 84 -4.47 1.59 13.93
CA LYS A 84 -5.81 1.07 14.21
C LYS A 84 -6.89 1.96 13.59
N VAL A 85 -6.82 3.28 13.80
CA VAL A 85 -7.76 4.25 13.21
C VAL A 85 -7.70 4.21 11.68
N THR A 86 -6.51 4.08 11.10
CA THR A 86 -6.33 3.95 9.65
C THR A 86 -7.05 2.70 9.14
N GLY A 87 -6.88 1.55 9.80
CA GLY A 87 -7.59 0.32 9.43
C GLY A 87 -9.11 0.44 9.52
N GLU A 88 -9.63 1.09 10.57
CA GLU A 88 -11.07 1.37 10.71
C GLU A 88 -11.59 2.28 9.58
N LYS A 89 -10.81 3.29 9.18
CA LYS A 89 -11.16 4.19 8.06
C LYS A 89 -11.07 3.49 6.70
N GLU A 90 -10.12 2.57 6.52
CA GLU A 90 -10.04 1.75 5.31
C GLU A 90 -11.26 0.84 5.17
N TYR A 91 -11.69 0.23 6.27
CA TYR A 91 -12.91 -0.56 6.29
C TYR A 91 -14.15 0.28 5.94
N GLN A 92 -14.32 1.44 6.59
CA GLN A 92 -15.43 2.36 6.32
C GLN A 92 -15.44 2.86 4.87
N TRP A 93 -14.27 3.22 4.34
CA TRP A 93 -14.13 3.63 2.95
C TRP A 93 -14.46 2.50 1.97
N SER A 94 -13.98 1.29 2.23
CA SER A 94 -14.24 0.12 1.39
C SER A 94 -15.73 -0.22 1.35
N ALA A 95 -16.39 -0.22 2.51
CA ALA A 95 -17.83 -0.45 2.60
C ALA A 95 -18.64 0.63 1.87
N THR A 96 -18.27 1.91 2.05
CA THR A 96 -18.96 3.04 1.39
C THR A 96 -18.78 3.00 -0.13
N LYS A 97 -17.57 2.66 -0.58
CA LYS A 97 -17.22 2.50 -1.99
C LYS A 97 -17.98 1.32 -2.62
N GLU A 98 -18.07 0.19 -1.94
CA GLU A 98 -18.82 -0.98 -2.41
C GLU A 98 -20.31 -0.66 -2.58
N VAL A 99 -20.93 0.02 -1.60
CA VAL A 99 -22.33 0.46 -1.70
C VAL A 99 -22.52 1.42 -2.87
N PHE A 100 -21.63 2.40 -3.01
CA PHE A 100 -21.68 3.36 -4.12
C PHE A 100 -21.62 2.65 -5.47
N HIS A 101 -20.67 1.73 -5.64
CA HIS A 101 -20.54 0.99 -6.90
C HIS A 101 -21.69 0.00 -7.13
N ARG A 102 -22.20 -0.66 -6.09
CA ARG A 102 -23.30 -1.62 -6.26
C ARG A 102 -24.61 -0.92 -6.66
N GLU A 103 -24.90 0.23 -6.08
CA GLU A 103 -26.22 0.86 -6.17
C GLU A 103 -26.30 1.98 -7.21
N TYR A 104 -25.17 2.64 -7.53
CA TYR A 104 -25.15 3.85 -8.35
C TYR A 104 -24.19 3.79 -9.55
N ALA A 105 -23.36 2.74 -9.66
CA ALA A 105 -22.54 2.53 -10.86
C ALA A 105 -23.26 2.01 -12.12
N PRO A 106 -24.46 1.39 -12.11
CA PRO A 106 -25.00 0.77 -13.32
C PRO A 106 -25.67 1.77 -14.29
N VAL A 107 -25.42 3.08 -14.18
CA VAL A 107 -25.93 4.09 -15.12
C VAL A 107 -24.77 4.82 -15.80
N GLY A 108 -24.20 4.18 -16.81
CA GLY A 108 -23.24 4.80 -17.73
C GLY A 108 -21.86 4.16 -17.68
N GLU A 109 -21.49 3.54 -18.80
CA GLU A 109 -20.15 3.07 -19.19
C GLU A 109 -19.75 1.65 -18.77
N ASP A 110 -19.46 0.86 -19.80
CA ASP A 110 -18.77 -0.42 -19.73
C ASP A 110 -17.53 -0.35 -18.82
N TYR A 111 -17.63 -0.90 -17.61
CA TYR A 111 -16.52 -1.04 -16.65
C TYR A 111 -15.39 -1.99 -17.11
N SER A 112 -15.39 -2.40 -18.39
CA SER A 112 -14.33 -3.22 -18.98
C SER A 112 -13.05 -2.42 -19.24
N ALA A 113 -13.14 -1.14 -19.63
CA ALA A 113 -11.98 -0.39 -20.13
C ALA A 113 -11.10 0.28 -19.05
N PRO A 114 -11.62 1.08 -18.08
CA PRO A 114 -10.75 1.75 -17.12
C PRO A 114 -10.19 0.81 -16.04
N VAL A 115 -10.92 -0.29 -15.72
CA VAL A 115 -10.45 -1.30 -14.76
C VAL A 115 -9.31 -2.14 -15.35
N THR A 116 -9.34 -2.41 -16.67
CA THR A 116 -8.24 -3.13 -17.34
C THR A 116 -6.99 -2.28 -17.44
N GLU A 117 -7.10 -0.98 -17.73
CA GLU A 117 -5.93 -0.08 -17.76
C GLU A 117 -5.29 0.12 -16.38
N ILE A 118 -6.09 0.34 -15.33
CA ILE A 118 -5.58 0.49 -13.95
C ILE A 118 -4.95 -0.82 -13.48
N LYS A 119 -5.57 -1.96 -13.80
CA LYS A 119 -5.04 -3.28 -13.45
C LYS A 119 -3.75 -3.60 -14.22
N ALA A 120 -3.69 -3.31 -15.51
CA ALA A 120 -2.50 -3.51 -16.33
C ALA A 120 -1.33 -2.63 -15.87
N LYS A 121 -1.61 -1.38 -15.49
CA LYS A 121 -0.60 -0.47 -14.92
C LYS A 121 -0.11 -0.95 -13.56
N ALA A 122 -1.01 -1.39 -12.68
CA ALA A 122 -0.65 -1.97 -11.39
C ALA A 122 0.19 -3.25 -11.56
N GLU A 123 -0.13 -4.10 -12.54
CA GLU A 123 0.66 -5.30 -12.86
C GLU A 123 2.05 -4.96 -13.42
N GLN A 124 2.18 -3.90 -14.21
CA GLN A 124 3.48 -3.37 -14.65
C GLN A 124 4.32 -2.84 -13.48
N ASP A 125 3.70 -2.05 -12.60
CA ASP A 125 4.38 -1.48 -11.44
C ASP A 125 4.85 -2.59 -10.47
N ILE A 126 4.04 -3.63 -10.27
CA ILE A 126 4.42 -4.81 -9.47
C ILE A 126 5.64 -5.52 -10.08
N LYS A 127 5.68 -5.71 -11.41
CA LYS A 127 6.83 -6.34 -12.07
C LYS A 127 8.10 -5.50 -11.91
N LEU A 128 8.00 -4.19 -12.11
CA LEU A 128 9.14 -3.28 -11.95
C LEU A 128 9.67 -3.31 -10.51
N LEU A 129 8.79 -3.30 -9.52
CA LEU A 129 9.17 -3.41 -8.11
C LEU A 129 9.80 -4.77 -7.78
N GLN A 130 9.30 -5.87 -8.35
CA GLN A 130 9.90 -7.20 -8.19
C GLN A 130 11.30 -7.28 -8.78
N GLU A 131 11.53 -6.70 -9.96
CA GLU A 131 12.85 -6.61 -10.59
C GLU A 131 13.83 -5.77 -9.76
N GLN A 132 13.37 -4.63 -9.22
CA GLN A 132 14.18 -3.80 -8.31
C GLN A 132 14.54 -4.55 -7.03
N ILE A 133 13.59 -5.28 -6.42
CA ILE A 133 13.85 -6.12 -5.24
C ILE A 133 14.87 -7.22 -5.56
N ALA A 134 14.77 -7.88 -6.72
CA ALA A 134 15.72 -8.90 -7.14
C ALA A 134 17.13 -8.32 -7.34
N SER A 135 17.24 -7.14 -7.98
CA SER A 135 18.50 -6.43 -8.15
C SER A 135 19.14 -6.05 -6.82
N LEU A 136 18.35 -5.48 -5.89
CA LEU A 136 18.83 -5.10 -4.55
C LEU A 136 19.27 -6.33 -3.73
N ARG A 137 18.54 -7.44 -3.81
CA ARG A 137 18.94 -8.70 -3.17
C ARG A 137 20.27 -9.22 -3.71
N LYS A 138 20.49 -9.13 -5.02
CA LYS A 138 21.76 -9.51 -5.64
C LYS A 138 22.90 -8.62 -5.17
N GLN A 139 22.70 -7.30 -5.13
CA GLN A 139 23.71 -6.36 -4.61
C GLN A 139 24.05 -6.63 -3.13
N LEU A 140 23.05 -7.00 -2.32
CA LEU A 140 23.26 -7.37 -0.92
C LEU A 140 24.09 -8.66 -0.79
N GLU A 141 23.81 -9.67 -1.61
CA GLU A 141 24.58 -10.92 -1.64
C GLU A 141 26.02 -10.68 -2.12
N ASP A 142 26.21 -9.90 -3.18
CA ASP A 142 27.53 -9.52 -3.69
C ASP A 142 28.34 -8.75 -2.62
N ALA A 143 27.69 -7.82 -1.91
CA ALA A 143 28.30 -7.09 -0.81
C ALA A 143 28.64 -8.01 0.39
N SER A 144 27.79 -8.99 0.69
CA SER A 144 28.01 -9.99 1.73
C SER A 144 29.20 -10.89 1.40
N ILE A 145 29.29 -11.40 0.16
CA ILE A 145 30.42 -12.19 -0.32
C ILE A 145 31.71 -11.38 -0.27
N LYS A 146 31.68 -10.13 -0.74
CA LYS A 146 32.83 -9.23 -0.67
C LYS A 146 33.32 -9.02 0.77
N ARG A 147 32.41 -8.80 1.71
CA ARG A 147 32.73 -8.64 3.14
C ARG A 147 33.32 -9.91 3.74
N LYS A 148 32.75 -11.08 3.43
CA LYS A 148 33.30 -12.38 3.85
C LYS A 148 34.72 -12.57 3.33
N ARG A 149 34.98 -12.23 2.08
CA ARG A 149 36.31 -12.35 1.46
C ARG A 149 37.33 -11.42 2.10
N MET A 150 36.97 -10.15 2.31
CA MET A 150 37.81 -9.21 3.05
C MET A 150 38.13 -9.68 4.48
N THR A 151 37.20 -10.41 5.11
CA THR A 151 37.42 -10.95 6.46
C THR A 151 38.38 -12.14 6.46
N ILE A 152 38.35 -12.95 5.40
CA ILE A 152 39.30 -14.05 5.20
C ILE A 152 40.69 -13.48 4.88
N ASP A 153 40.78 -12.57 3.92
CA ASP A 153 42.04 -11.93 3.53
C ASP A 153 42.71 -11.22 4.73
N ALA A 154 41.92 -10.56 5.58
CA ALA A 154 42.42 -9.93 6.81
C ALA A 154 42.90 -10.94 7.87
N LYS A 155 42.30 -12.14 7.93
CA LYS A 155 42.75 -13.22 8.83
C LYS A 155 44.04 -13.86 8.31
N ASP A 156 44.13 -14.09 7.01
CA ASP A 156 45.32 -14.66 6.38
C ASP A 156 46.52 -13.72 6.51
N GLN A 157 46.30 -12.40 6.35
CA GLN A 157 47.34 -11.40 6.56
C GLN A 157 47.82 -11.37 8.03
N ARG A 158 46.91 -11.46 9.00
CA ARG A 158 47.26 -11.53 10.42
C ARG A 158 48.06 -12.79 10.77
N LEU A 159 47.69 -13.95 10.21
CA LEU A 159 48.42 -15.20 10.40
C LEU A 159 49.81 -15.16 9.76
N ALA A 160 49.94 -14.53 8.59
CA ALA A 160 51.24 -14.34 7.93
C ALA A 160 52.16 -13.40 8.73
N GLU A 161 51.62 -12.32 9.30
CA GLU A 161 52.37 -11.43 10.21
C GLU A 161 52.78 -12.15 11.50
N GLU A 162 51.92 -13.00 12.06
CA GLU A 162 52.21 -13.79 13.27
C GLU A 162 53.30 -14.84 13.02
N LEU A 163 53.26 -15.55 11.88
CA LEU A 163 54.31 -16.50 11.49
C LEU A 163 55.64 -15.80 11.14
N GLY A 164 55.59 -14.66 10.46
CA GLY A 164 56.79 -13.87 10.14
C GLY A 164 57.47 -13.27 11.36
N GLN A 165 56.72 -12.98 12.44
CA GLN A 165 57.30 -12.56 13.71
C GLN A 165 57.91 -13.73 14.50
N LEU A 166 57.38 -14.95 14.36
CA LEU A 166 57.93 -16.17 14.95
C LEU A 166 59.25 -16.61 14.27
N GLU A 167 59.37 -16.44 12.96
CA GLU A 167 60.58 -16.80 12.20
C GLU A 167 61.78 -15.89 12.54
N VAL A 168 61.54 -14.63 12.95
CA VAL A 168 62.60 -13.69 13.34
C VAL A 168 63.13 -13.96 14.76
N THR A 169 62.45 -14.76 15.58
CA THR A 169 62.88 -15.06 16.96
C THR A 169 63.73 -16.32 17.13
N ASP A 170 63.89 -17.15 16.08
CA ASP A 170 64.63 -18.41 16.18
C ASP A 170 66.12 -18.32 15.80
N ASP A 171 66.61 -17.17 15.28
CA ASP A 171 67.98 -17.03 14.77
C ASP A 171 68.97 -16.27 15.70
N ASP A 172 68.56 -15.90 16.92
CA ASP A 172 69.38 -15.09 17.85
C ASP A 172 69.93 -15.86 19.06
N HIS A 173 70.09 -17.18 18.97
CA HIS A 173 70.85 -17.98 19.94
C HIS A 173 72.16 -18.50 19.34
N LYS A 174 73.07 -17.54 19.11
CA LYS A 174 74.50 -17.80 18.90
C LYS A 174 75.10 -18.38 20.19
N VAL A 175 75.25 -19.70 20.23
CA VAL A 175 76.01 -20.42 21.28
C VAL A 175 77.48 -20.02 21.17
N GLU A 176 78.00 -19.27 22.15
CA GLU A 176 79.44 -19.04 22.29
C GLU A 176 80.14 -20.35 22.72
N PRO A 177 81.29 -20.70 22.12
CA PRO A 177 82.06 -21.85 22.56
C PRO A 177 82.81 -21.51 23.85
N ALA A 178 82.58 -22.31 24.89
CA ALA A 178 83.35 -22.25 26.12
C ALA A 178 84.82 -22.59 25.84
N GLU A 179 85.72 -21.65 26.13
CA GLU A 179 87.15 -21.90 26.24
C GLU A 179 87.41 -22.82 27.45
N SER A 180 87.99 -24.00 27.20
CA SER A 180 88.57 -24.84 28.25
C SER A 180 90.08 -24.61 28.30
N SER A 181 90.55 -24.16 29.47
CA SER A 181 91.96 -24.14 29.88
C SER A 181 92.53 -25.53 30.07
#